data_AF-A0A7J7ZHN7-F1
#
_entry.id   AF-A0A7J7ZHN7-F1
#
_cell.length_a   1.000
_cell.length_b   1.000
_cell.length_c   1.000
_cell.angle_alpha   90.00
_cell.angle_beta   90.00
_cell.angle_gamma   90.00
#
_symmetry.space_group_name_H-M   'P 1'
#
loop_
_entity.id
_entity.type
_entity.pdbx_description
1 polymer ?
#
loop_
_entity_poly.entity_id
_entity_poly.type
_entity_poly.pdbx_seq_one_letter_code
_entity_poly.pdbx_strand_id
1 'polypeptide(L)'
;MSITKIWAREILDSRGNPTVEVDLYTARGLFRAAVPSGASTGIYEALELRDGDKQRYLGKGVLKAVDHINTTIAPALISSGLSVVEQEKLDNLMLELDGTENKLVSIEDPFDQDDWAAWSKFTANVGIQIVGDDLTVTNPKRIERALEEKACNCLLLKVNQIGSVTEAIQACKLAQENGWGVMVSHRSGETEDTFIADLVVGLCTGQIKTGAPCRSERLAKYNQLMRIEEELGDEARFAGHNFRNPSVL
;
A
#
# COMPACT_ATOMS: atom_id res chain seq x y z
N MET A 1 28.18 12.07 14.41
CA MET A 1 29.13 11.53 13.41
C MET A 1 28.56 11.82 12.05
N SER A 2 29.04 12.88 11.42
CA SER A 2 28.49 13.41 10.18
C SER A 2 28.93 12.62 8.95
N ILE A 3 28.12 12.70 7.91
CA ILE A 3 28.40 12.13 6.58
C ILE A 3 29.40 13.04 5.87
N THR A 4 30.47 12.47 5.33
CA THR A 4 31.52 13.23 4.60
C THR A 4 31.42 13.09 3.10
N LYS A 5 30.85 11.98 2.61
CA LYS A 5 30.60 11.73 1.19
C LYS A 5 29.51 10.69 1.04
N ILE A 6 28.70 10.83 0.00
CA ILE A 6 27.80 9.80 -0.51
C ILE A 6 28.13 9.63 -2.00
N TRP A 7 28.13 8.39 -2.48
CA TRP A 7 28.32 8.07 -3.88
C TRP A 7 27.46 6.89 -4.29
N ALA A 8 26.51 7.12 -5.18
CA ALA A 8 25.71 6.09 -5.81
C ALA A 8 26.34 5.62 -7.11
N ARG A 9 26.17 4.34 -7.41
CA ARG A 9 26.52 3.72 -8.70
C ARG A 9 25.45 2.71 -9.10
N GLU A 10 25.44 2.38 -10.38
CA GLU A 10 24.63 1.28 -10.90
C GLU A 10 25.42 -0.03 -10.80
N ILE A 11 24.80 -1.07 -10.25
CA ILE A 11 25.29 -2.44 -10.21
C ILE A 11 24.23 -3.38 -10.82
N LEU A 12 24.49 -4.69 -10.87
CA LEU A 12 23.50 -5.68 -11.33
C LEU A 12 22.90 -6.46 -10.16
N ASP A 13 21.58 -6.66 -10.21
CA ASP A 13 20.84 -7.54 -9.31
C ASP A 13 21.07 -9.03 -9.67
N SER A 14 20.49 -9.94 -8.87
CA SER A 14 20.62 -11.39 -9.08
C SER A 14 19.98 -11.90 -10.38
N ARG A 15 19.19 -11.09 -11.08
CA ARG A 15 18.57 -11.40 -12.38
C ARG A 15 19.31 -10.70 -13.54
N GLY A 16 20.43 -10.03 -13.27
CA GLY A 16 21.21 -9.30 -14.25
C GLY A 16 20.57 -7.98 -14.71
N ASN A 17 19.59 -7.45 -13.97
CA ASN A 17 19.04 -6.12 -14.25
C ASN A 17 19.80 -5.06 -13.43
N PRO A 18 19.91 -3.82 -13.93
CA PRO A 18 20.50 -2.74 -13.16
C PRO A 18 19.77 -2.47 -11.84
N THR A 19 20.51 -2.09 -10.80
CA THR A 19 19.98 -1.56 -9.55
C THR A 19 20.98 -0.59 -8.91
N VAL A 20 20.54 0.16 -7.89
CA VAL A 20 21.34 1.18 -7.21
C VAL A 20 22.16 0.56 -6.07
N GLU A 21 23.44 0.94 -5.99
CA GLU A 21 24.29 0.74 -4.82
C GLU A 21 24.80 2.10 -4.33
N VAL A 22 24.82 2.30 -3.02
CA VAL A 22 25.26 3.55 -2.38
C VAL A 22 26.41 3.27 -1.42
N ASP A 23 27.49 4.04 -1.57
CA ASP A 23 28.54 4.18 -0.56
C ASP A 23 28.31 5.43 0.27
N LEU A 24 28.33 5.28 1.59
CA LEU A 24 28.31 6.37 2.55
C LEU A 24 29.62 6.38 3.33
N TYR A 25 30.25 7.55 3.42
CA TYR A 25 31.52 7.75 4.11
C TYR A 25 31.32 8.57 5.37
N THR A 26 31.98 8.15 6.45
CA THR A 26 32.12 8.94 7.68
C THR A 26 33.57 8.90 8.14
N ALA A 27 33.88 9.53 9.28
CA ALA A 27 35.17 9.36 9.94
C ALA A 27 35.51 7.91 10.31
N ARG A 28 34.53 6.99 10.34
CA ARG A 28 34.77 5.54 10.59
C ARG A 28 35.06 4.72 9.33
N GLY A 29 34.98 5.33 8.15
CA GLY A 29 35.21 4.65 6.87
C GLY A 29 33.94 4.58 6.01
N LEU A 30 33.92 3.56 5.14
CA LEU A 30 32.92 3.35 4.10
C LEU A 30 31.88 2.32 4.55
N PHE A 31 30.62 2.65 4.33
CA PHE A 31 29.45 1.79 4.53
C PHE A 31 28.72 1.66 3.20
N ARG A 32 28.26 0.45 2.85
CA ARG A 32 27.70 0.16 1.54
C ARG A 32 26.38 -0.59 1.66
N ALA A 33 25.42 -0.21 0.85
CA ALA A 33 24.15 -0.92 0.70
C ALA A 33 23.71 -0.91 -0.78
N ALA A 34 22.96 -1.93 -1.18
CA ALA A 34 22.36 -2.01 -2.50
C ALA A 34 20.86 -2.27 -2.39
N VAL A 35 20.09 -1.72 -3.34
CA VAL A 35 18.63 -1.79 -3.35
C VAL A 35 18.20 -3.04 -4.14
N PRO A 36 17.32 -3.90 -3.61
CA PRO A 36 16.75 -5.00 -4.38
C PRO A 36 15.69 -4.48 -5.36
N SER A 37 15.40 -5.23 -6.43
CA SER A 37 14.30 -4.92 -7.34
C SER A 37 13.23 -5.99 -7.31
N GLY A 38 11.96 -5.58 -7.29
CA GLY A 38 10.79 -6.45 -7.41
C GLY A 38 10.63 -7.02 -8.82
N ALA A 39 9.75 -8.02 -8.97
CA ALA A 39 9.25 -8.45 -10.29
C ALA A 39 7.86 -7.88 -10.60
N SER A 40 7.10 -7.59 -9.55
CA SER A 40 5.79 -6.94 -9.59
C SER A 40 5.97 -5.51 -9.10
N THR A 41 5.50 -4.53 -9.87
CA THR A 41 5.48 -3.12 -9.46
C THR A 41 4.02 -2.71 -9.32
N GLY A 42 3.47 -2.80 -8.12
CA GLY A 42 2.14 -2.30 -7.84
C GLY A 42 2.08 -0.78 -7.98
N ILE A 43 0.96 -0.24 -8.49
CA ILE A 43 0.74 1.22 -8.66
C ILE A 43 0.78 2.02 -7.34
N TYR A 44 0.75 1.32 -6.20
CA TYR A 44 0.81 1.90 -4.85
C TYR A 44 2.14 1.62 -4.14
N GLU A 45 3.09 0.94 -4.79
CA GLU A 45 4.43 0.78 -4.25
C GLU A 45 5.22 2.09 -4.38
N ALA A 46 6.28 2.21 -3.60
CA ALA A 46 7.28 3.22 -3.88
C ALA A 46 7.78 3.06 -5.32
N LEU A 47 7.70 4.14 -6.11
CA LEU A 47 8.13 4.10 -7.49
C LEU A 47 9.62 3.73 -7.57
N GLU A 48 9.90 2.57 -8.14
CA GLU A 48 11.24 2.20 -8.58
C GLU A 48 11.56 2.98 -9.86
N LEU A 49 12.34 4.06 -9.75
CA LEU A 49 12.66 4.93 -10.88
C LEU A 49 13.59 4.22 -11.89
N ARG A 50 13.03 3.86 -13.05
CA ARG A 50 13.76 3.30 -14.20
C ARG A 50 13.99 4.34 -15.29
N ASP A 51 15.07 4.19 -16.04
CA ASP A 51 15.48 5.13 -17.09
C ASP A 51 14.51 5.15 -18.28
N GLY A 52 13.93 3.99 -18.63
CA GLY A 52 13.01 3.82 -19.75
C GLY A 52 13.66 3.75 -21.13
N ASP A 53 14.99 3.86 -21.22
CA ASP A 53 15.73 3.74 -22.48
C ASP A 53 15.79 2.29 -22.96
N LYS A 54 14.96 1.94 -23.95
CA LYS A 54 14.87 0.57 -24.50
C LYS A 54 16.18 0.06 -25.09
N GLN A 55 17.10 0.94 -25.48
CA GLN A 55 18.41 0.54 -26.02
C GLN A 55 19.40 0.13 -24.93
N ARG A 56 19.13 0.49 -23.67
CA ARG A 56 20.00 0.23 -22.51
C ARG A 56 19.28 -0.63 -21.47
N TYR A 57 19.78 -1.85 -21.27
CA TYR A 57 19.19 -2.82 -20.34
C TYR A 57 17.67 -2.99 -20.52
N LEU A 58 17.17 -2.93 -21.77
CA LEU A 58 15.76 -3.07 -22.10
C LEU A 58 14.85 -2.05 -21.37
N GLY A 59 15.35 -0.84 -21.10
CA GLY A 59 14.63 0.21 -20.37
C GLY A 59 14.80 0.17 -18.85
N LYS A 60 15.54 -0.81 -18.32
CA LYS A 60 15.67 -1.04 -16.88
C LYS A 60 16.90 -0.38 -16.25
N GLY A 61 17.59 0.51 -16.96
CA GLY A 61 18.64 1.33 -16.33
C GLY A 61 18.13 2.11 -15.13
N VAL A 62 19.01 2.49 -14.21
CA VAL A 62 18.71 3.30 -13.02
C VAL A 62 19.61 4.54 -12.94
N LEU A 63 20.14 5.02 -14.06
CA LEU A 63 21.04 6.18 -14.08
C LEU A 63 20.37 7.45 -13.57
N LYS A 64 19.07 7.66 -13.84
CA LYS A 64 18.32 8.78 -13.27
C LYS A 64 18.25 8.72 -11.74
N ALA A 65 18.02 7.53 -11.18
CA ALA A 65 18.00 7.33 -9.74
C ALA A 65 19.39 7.56 -9.12
N VAL A 66 20.44 7.05 -9.76
CA VAL A 66 21.84 7.29 -9.36
C VAL A 66 22.19 8.78 -9.40
N ASP A 67 21.74 9.49 -10.44
CA ASP A 67 21.95 10.92 -10.61
C ASP A 67 21.28 11.71 -9.47
N HIS A 68 19.98 11.47 -9.20
CA HIS A 68 19.26 12.10 -8.09
C HIS A 68 19.98 11.91 -6.74
N ILE A 69 20.54 10.73 -6.48
CA ILE A 69 21.30 10.50 -5.25
C ILE A 69 22.57 11.35 -5.23
N ASN A 70 23.34 11.34 -6.31
CA ASN A 70 24.63 12.03 -6.37
C ASN A 70 24.50 13.56 -6.41
N THR A 71 23.48 14.10 -7.07
CA THR A 71 23.35 15.54 -7.34
C THR A 71 22.38 16.24 -6.39
N THR A 72 21.43 15.53 -5.80
CA THR A 72 20.35 16.14 -4.99
C THR A 72 20.39 15.66 -3.54
N ILE A 73 20.29 14.34 -3.31
CA ILE A 73 20.22 13.77 -1.95
C ILE A 73 21.56 13.93 -1.23
N ALA A 74 22.68 13.59 -1.90
CA ALA A 74 24.00 13.62 -1.29
C ALA A 74 24.39 15.01 -0.78
N PRO A 75 24.30 16.10 -1.57
CA PRO A 75 24.59 17.44 -1.07
C PRO A 75 23.68 17.87 0.09
N ALA A 76 22.38 17.53 0.04
CA ALA A 76 21.44 17.89 1.09
C ALA A 76 21.75 17.20 2.43
N LEU A 77 21.97 15.88 2.41
CA LEU A 77 22.33 15.11 3.60
C LEU A 77 23.68 15.55 4.19
N ILE A 78 24.68 15.79 3.37
CA ILE A 78 25.99 16.29 3.82
C ILE A 78 25.86 17.69 4.44
N SER A 79 25.13 18.60 3.78
CA SER A 79 24.95 19.98 4.24
C SER A 79 24.11 20.09 5.51
N SER A 80 23.19 19.14 5.73
CA SER A 80 22.39 19.07 6.97
C SER A 80 23.25 18.95 8.24
N GLY A 81 24.47 18.40 8.11
CA GLY A 81 25.37 18.14 9.23
C GLY A 81 24.85 17.07 10.21
N LEU A 82 23.73 16.41 9.92
CA LEU A 82 23.11 15.41 10.77
C LEU A 82 24.05 14.24 11.03
N SER A 83 23.98 13.69 12.24
CA SER A 83 24.69 12.48 12.59
C SER A 83 24.03 11.27 11.94
N VAL A 84 24.81 10.28 11.47
CA VAL A 84 24.28 9.02 10.90
C VAL A 84 23.40 8.20 11.85
N VAL A 85 23.41 8.52 13.16
CA VAL A 85 22.54 7.87 14.16
C VAL A 85 21.16 8.56 14.28
N GLU A 86 20.99 9.72 13.66
CA GLU A 86 19.72 10.45 13.63
C GLU A 86 18.86 9.98 12.44
N GLN A 87 18.61 8.67 12.39
CA GLN A 87 17.97 7.99 11.26
C GLN A 87 16.65 8.66 10.84
N GLU A 88 15.75 8.93 11.80
CA GLU A 88 14.46 9.58 11.55
C GLU A 88 14.60 10.94 10.86
N LYS A 89 15.59 11.75 11.27
CA LYS A 89 15.80 13.08 10.67
C LYS A 89 16.37 12.98 9.26
N LEU A 90 17.28 12.03 9.02
CA LEU A 90 17.82 11.76 7.70
C LEU A 90 16.72 11.29 6.74
N ASP A 91 15.85 10.38 7.21
CA ASP A 91 14.74 9.86 6.43
C ASP A 91 13.70 10.94 6.13
N ASN A 92 13.31 11.76 7.11
CA ASN A 92 12.39 12.88 6.89
C ASN A 92 12.92 13.88 5.87
N LEU A 93 14.21 14.22 5.92
CA LEU A 93 14.84 15.08 4.91
C LEU A 93 14.79 14.44 3.51
N MET A 94 15.03 13.12 3.40
CA MET A 94 14.91 12.42 2.11
C MET A 94 13.46 12.37 1.61
N LEU A 95 12.48 12.21 2.49
CA LEU A 95 11.05 12.24 2.14
C LEU A 95 10.61 13.63 1.66
N GLU A 96 11.06 14.70 2.33
CA GLU A 96 10.83 16.08 1.90
C GLU A 96 11.42 16.35 0.51
N LEU A 97 12.60 15.79 0.22
CA LEU A 97 13.26 15.91 -1.08
C LEU A 97 12.61 15.04 -2.18
N ASP A 98 12.09 13.87 -1.82
CA ASP A 98 11.34 12.99 -2.74
C ASP A 98 10.08 13.71 -3.24
N GLY A 99 9.39 14.42 -2.34
CA GLY A 99 8.23 15.25 -2.67
C GLY A 99 7.05 14.45 -3.26
N THR A 100 7.12 13.12 -3.27
CA THR A 100 6.03 12.24 -3.66
C THR A 100 5.04 12.12 -2.50
N GLU A 101 3.75 12.06 -2.83
CA GLU A 101 2.72 11.89 -1.80
C GLU A 101 2.96 10.60 -1.00
N ASN A 102 2.67 10.68 0.30
CA ASN A 102 2.88 9.60 1.26
C ASN A 102 2.23 8.30 0.73
N LYS A 103 3.06 7.29 0.44
CA LYS A 103 2.69 6.06 -0.30
C LYS A 103 1.71 5.17 0.47
N LEU A 104 1.57 5.41 1.77
CA LEU A 104 0.68 4.66 2.64
C LEU A 104 -0.74 5.27 2.59
N VAL A 105 -1.59 4.72 1.73
CA VAL A 105 -2.98 5.20 1.55
C VAL A 105 -3.99 4.48 2.44
N SER A 106 -3.60 3.40 3.12
CA SER A 106 -4.47 2.59 3.96
C SER A 106 -3.70 1.89 5.09
N ILE A 107 -4.25 1.88 6.31
CA ILE A 107 -3.79 1.07 7.45
C ILE A 107 -4.96 0.25 7.98
N GLU A 108 -4.73 -1.02 8.26
CA GLU A 108 -5.70 -1.94 8.88
C GLU A 108 -5.26 -2.24 10.31
N ASP A 109 -6.20 -2.23 11.25
CA ASP A 109 -5.99 -2.53 12.68
C ASP A 109 -4.72 -1.90 13.29
N PRO A 110 -4.59 -0.55 13.29
CA PRO A 110 -3.44 0.13 13.90
C PRO A 110 -3.32 -0.09 15.42
N PHE A 111 -4.40 -0.48 16.09
CA PHE A 111 -4.43 -0.74 17.54
C PHE A 111 -5.25 -1.99 17.86
N ASP A 112 -5.21 -2.40 19.12
CA ASP A 112 -6.02 -3.50 19.65
C ASP A 112 -7.52 -3.27 19.42
N GLN A 113 -8.26 -4.37 19.23
CA GLN A 113 -9.69 -4.38 18.92
C GLN A 113 -10.56 -3.67 19.97
N ASP A 114 -10.09 -3.52 21.21
CA ASP A 114 -10.83 -2.86 22.29
C ASP A 114 -10.19 -1.54 22.77
N ASP A 115 -9.13 -1.05 22.11
CA ASP A 115 -8.50 0.27 22.41
C ASP A 115 -9.15 1.42 21.62
N TRP A 116 -10.45 1.61 21.82
CA TRP A 116 -11.27 2.57 21.08
C TRP A 116 -10.75 4.02 21.14
N ALA A 117 -10.11 4.40 22.24
CA ALA A 117 -9.55 5.73 22.43
C ALA A 117 -8.35 5.97 21.50
N ALA A 118 -7.47 4.98 21.34
CA ALA A 118 -6.34 5.07 20.42
C ALA A 118 -6.80 5.16 18.97
N TRP A 119 -7.77 4.32 18.57
CA TRP A 119 -8.39 4.36 17.24
C TRP A 119 -8.96 5.73 16.91
N SER A 120 -9.85 6.24 17.77
CA SER A 120 -10.53 7.53 17.56
C SER A 120 -9.53 8.69 17.49
N LYS A 121 -8.53 8.68 18.38
CA LYS A 121 -7.46 9.68 18.39
C LYS A 121 -6.65 9.61 17.09
N PHE A 122 -6.25 8.44 16.64
CA PHE A 122 -5.42 8.30 15.45
C PHE A 122 -6.19 8.68 14.17
N THR A 123 -7.41 8.17 14.01
CA THR A 123 -8.28 8.44 12.85
C THR A 123 -8.58 9.94 12.72
N ALA A 124 -8.75 10.66 13.83
CA ALA A 124 -8.93 12.12 13.81
C ALA A 124 -7.71 12.91 13.32
N ASN A 125 -6.51 12.30 13.30
CA ASN A 125 -5.24 12.96 12.96
C ASN A 125 -4.66 12.51 11.61
N VAL A 126 -5.35 11.67 10.83
CA VAL A 126 -4.87 11.14 9.55
C VAL A 126 -5.91 11.30 8.44
N GLY A 127 -5.45 11.59 7.22
CA GLY A 127 -6.30 11.71 6.02
C GLY A 127 -6.47 10.43 5.20
N ILE A 128 -5.76 9.36 5.58
CA ILE A 128 -5.71 8.10 4.85
C ILE A 128 -6.90 7.18 5.23
N GLN A 129 -7.01 6.04 4.55
CA GLN A 129 -7.99 5.02 4.92
C GLN A 129 -7.54 4.28 6.19
N ILE A 130 -8.43 4.17 7.17
CA ILE A 130 -8.23 3.38 8.40
C ILE A 130 -9.30 2.28 8.39
N VAL A 131 -8.86 1.03 8.33
CA VAL A 131 -9.70 -0.15 8.14
C VAL A 131 -9.87 -0.86 9.48
N GLY A 132 -11.12 -1.06 9.91
CA GLY A 132 -11.44 -1.91 11.06
C GLY A 132 -11.71 -3.34 10.63
N ASP A 133 -10.85 -4.28 11.02
CA ASP A 133 -11.02 -5.72 10.86
C ASP A 133 -11.42 -6.38 12.19
N ASP A 134 -10.48 -6.63 13.10
CA ASP A 134 -10.79 -7.20 14.42
C ASP A 134 -11.58 -6.20 15.30
N LEU A 135 -11.41 -4.89 15.06
CA LEU A 135 -12.24 -3.86 15.70
C LEU A 135 -13.73 -4.05 15.42
N THR A 136 -14.11 -4.48 14.20
CA THR A 136 -15.52 -4.50 13.77
C THR A 136 -16.07 -5.91 13.57
N VAL A 137 -15.21 -6.89 13.25
CA VAL A 137 -15.52 -8.29 12.95
C VAL A 137 -16.75 -8.48 12.04
N THR A 138 -16.93 -7.59 11.07
CA THR A 138 -18.11 -7.58 10.18
C THR A 138 -19.46 -7.56 10.96
N ASN A 139 -19.46 -7.09 12.21
CA ASN A 139 -20.61 -7.12 13.10
C ASN A 139 -21.28 -5.74 13.18
N PRO A 140 -22.58 -5.62 12.81
CA PRO A 140 -23.28 -4.33 12.79
C PRO A 140 -23.18 -3.54 14.09
N LYS A 141 -23.23 -4.18 15.27
CA LYS A 141 -23.15 -3.47 16.56
C LYS A 141 -21.78 -2.83 16.81
N ARG A 142 -20.70 -3.51 16.39
CA ARG A 142 -19.34 -2.94 16.51
C ARG A 142 -19.09 -1.88 15.45
N ILE A 143 -19.69 -2.01 14.27
CA ILE A 143 -19.67 -0.99 13.22
C ILE A 143 -20.38 0.28 13.71
N GLU A 144 -21.60 0.16 14.26
CA GLU A 144 -22.36 1.27 14.85
C GLU A 144 -21.52 2.00 15.92
N ARG A 145 -20.90 1.25 16.83
CA ARG A 145 -20.01 1.85 17.83
C ARG A 145 -18.80 2.56 17.20
N ALA A 146 -18.16 1.93 16.22
CA ALA A 146 -17.00 2.51 15.55
C ALA A 146 -17.35 3.78 14.76
N LEU A 147 -18.58 3.87 14.24
CA LEU A 147 -19.15 5.07 13.65
C LEU A 147 -19.35 6.19 14.68
N GLU A 148 -19.98 5.87 15.82
CA GLU A 148 -20.22 6.82 16.92
C GLU A 148 -18.91 7.40 17.46
N GLU A 149 -17.91 6.55 17.68
CA GLU A 149 -16.60 6.94 18.20
C GLU A 149 -15.67 7.54 17.13
N LYS A 150 -16.05 7.47 15.84
CA LYS A 150 -15.18 7.83 14.69
C LYS A 150 -13.84 7.09 14.72
N ALA A 151 -13.91 5.81 15.09
CA ALA A 151 -12.74 4.97 15.33
C ALA A 151 -11.99 4.63 14.03
N CYS A 152 -12.70 4.42 12.92
CA CYS A 152 -12.12 4.14 11.61
C CYS A 152 -13.00 4.73 10.49
N ASN A 153 -12.63 4.52 9.21
CA ASN A 153 -13.38 5.03 8.07
C ASN A 153 -13.49 4.03 6.90
N CYS A 154 -13.19 2.76 7.16
CA CYS A 154 -13.36 1.66 6.24
C CYS A 154 -13.62 0.36 7.01
N LEU A 155 -14.49 -0.48 6.48
CA LEU A 155 -14.79 -1.82 6.99
C LEU A 155 -13.99 -2.87 6.23
N LEU A 156 -13.28 -3.78 6.93
CA LEU A 156 -12.84 -5.02 6.30
C LEU A 156 -14.00 -6.04 6.35
N LEU A 157 -14.56 -6.38 5.20
CA LEU A 157 -15.72 -7.26 5.10
C LEU A 157 -15.28 -8.72 4.92
N LYS A 158 -15.50 -9.55 5.95
CA LYS A 158 -15.28 -11.01 5.91
C LYS A 158 -16.60 -11.71 6.21
N VAL A 159 -17.22 -12.29 5.19
CA VAL A 159 -18.54 -12.95 5.28
C VAL A 159 -18.60 -13.98 6.41
N ASN A 160 -17.52 -14.74 6.62
CA ASN A 160 -17.51 -15.78 7.63
C ASN A 160 -17.26 -15.29 9.08
N GLN A 161 -16.96 -14.00 9.31
CA GLN A 161 -16.98 -13.42 10.66
C GLN A 161 -18.41 -13.22 11.16
N ILE A 162 -19.34 -12.88 10.27
CA ILE A 162 -20.75 -12.67 10.62
C ILE A 162 -21.63 -13.91 10.37
N GLY A 163 -21.24 -14.76 9.42
CA GLY A 163 -21.80 -16.10 9.24
C GLY A 163 -22.91 -16.23 8.19
N SER A 164 -23.38 -15.12 7.59
CA SER A 164 -24.30 -15.16 6.46
C SER A 164 -24.03 -14.07 5.43
N VAL A 165 -24.41 -14.34 4.17
CA VAL A 165 -24.29 -13.38 3.07
C VAL A 165 -25.20 -12.16 3.32
N THR A 166 -26.42 -12.38 3.80
CA THR A 166 -27.37 -11.29 4.10
C THR A 166 -26.80 -10.31 5.11
N GLU A 167 -26.23 -10.80 6.21
CA GLU A 167 -25.66 -9.93 7.24
C GLU A 167 -24.38 -9.23 6.76
N ALA A 168 -23.57 -9.88 5.92
CA ALA A 168 -22.41 -9.23 5.29
C ALA A 168 -22.85 -8.08 4.35
N ILE A 169 -23.91 -8.26 3.57
CA ILE A 169 -24.47 -7.20 2.72
C ILE A 169 -25.01 -6.06 3.61
N GLN A 170 -25.69 -6.37 4.70
CA GLN A 170 -26.19 -5.36 5.65
C GLN A 170 -25.05 -4.57 6.30
N ALA A 171 -23.97 -5.24 6.71
CA ALA A 171 -22.77 -4.60 7.25
C ALA A 171 -22.10 -3.68 6.20
N CYS A 172 -21.99 -4.13 4.95
CA CYS A 172 -21.49 -3.32 3.84
C CYS A 172 -22.34 -2.06 3.63
N LYS A 173 -23.67 -2.21 3.56
CA LYS A 173 -24.60 -1.09 3.39
C LYS A 173 -24.50 -0.09 4.54
N LEU A 174 -24.49 -0.59 5.78
CA LEU A 174 -24.33 0.25 6.97
C LEU A 174 -23.06 1.10 6.90
N ALA A 175 -21.93 0.51 6.49
CA ALA A 175 -20.68 1.24 6.30
C ALA A 175 -20.80 2.30 5.19
N GLN A 176 -21.26 1.90 3.99
CA GLN A 176 -21.38 2.80 2.83
C GLN A 176 -22.36 3.97 3.06
N GLU A 177 -23.50 3.71 3.69
CA GLU A 177 -24.51 4.72 4.05
C GLU A 177 -23.96 5.78 5.01
N ASN A 178 -22.92 5.43 5.79
CA ASN A 178 -22.22 6.34 6.69
C ASN A 178 -20.91 6.89 6.10
N GLY A 179 -20.73 6.77 4.78
CA GLY A 179 -19.59 7.36 4.05
C GLY A 179 -18.27 6.62 4.25
N TRP A 180 -18.29 5.40 4.78
CA TRP A 180 -17.10 4.56 4.87
C TRP A 180 -16.81 3.83 3.56
N GLY A 181 -15.52 3.56 3.33
CA GLY A 181 -15.12 2.53 2.37
C GLY A 181 -15.46 1.13 2.89
N VAL A 182 -15.50 0.16 1.99
CA VAL A 182 -15.59 -1.25 2.35
C VAL A 182 -14.52 -2.00 1.56
N MET A 183 -13.73 -2.82 2.22
CA MET A 183 -12.75 -3.68 1.58
C MET A 183 -13.17 -5.13 1.79
N VAL A 184 -13.64 -5.77 0.71
CA VAL A 184 -13.94 -7.21 0.75
C VAL A 184 -12.64 -7.97 0.96
N SER A 185 -12.63 -8.93 1.89
CA SER A 185 -11.41 -9.64 2.28
C SER A 185 -11.57 -11.14 2.22
N HIS A 186 -10.48 -11.79 1.84
CA HIS A 186 -10.28 -13.22 2.03
C HIS A 186 -10.06 -13.60 3.51
N ARG A 187 -9.83 -14.88 3.75
CA ARG A 187 -9.21 -15.40 4.99
C ARG A 187 -7.81 -15.94 4.70
N SER A 188 -7.00 -16.05 5.75
CA SER A 188 -5.65 -16.61 5.65
C SER A 188 -5.67 -18.06 5.17
N GLY A 189 -6.56 -18.90 5.73
CA GLY A 189 -6.94 -20.19 5.15
C GLY A 189 -8.03 -19.99 4.11
N GLU A 190 -7.66 -20.02 2.82
CA GLU A 190 -8.61 -19.87 1.72
C GLU A 190 -8.78 -21.15 0.90
N THR A 191 -9.77 -21.14 0.01
CA THR A 191 -10.11 -22.25 -0.89
C THR A 191 -10.03 -21.80 -2.36
N GLU A 192 -10.34 -22.70 -3.28
CA GLU A 192 -10.51 -22.41 -4.71
C GLU A 192 -11.80 -21.65 -5.05
N ASP A 193 -12.74 -21.55 -4.11
CA ASP A 193 -14.01 -20.82 -4.27
C ASP A 193 -13.74 -19.36 -4.68
N THR A 194 -14.59 -18.74 -5.49
CA THR A 194 -14.34 -17.38 -6.01
C THR A 194 -15.39 -16.35 -5.57
N PHE A 195 -16.28 -16.71 -4.65
CA PHE A 195 -17.43 -15.91 -4.22
C PHE A 195 -17.10 -14.45 -3.91
N ILE A 196 -15.97 -14.18 -3.24
CA ILE A 196 -15.60 -12.81 -2.87
C ILE A 196 -15.20 -11.91 -4.05
N ALA A 197 -14.84 -12.50 -5.21
CA ALA A 197 -14.62 -11.75 -6.45
C ALA A 197 -15.95 -11.20 -7.00
N ASP A 198 -16.96 -12.04 -7.08
CA ASP A 198 -18.31 -11.62 -7.49
C ASP A 198 -18.94 -10.69 -6.44
N LEU A 199 -18.70 -10.96 -5.15
CA LEU A 199 -19.20 -10.14 -4.05
C LEU A 199 -18.65 -8.70 -4.09
N VAL A 200 -17.34 -8.52 -4.31
CA VAL A 200 -16.74 -7.17 -4.34
C VAL A 200 -17.30 -6.32 -5.48
N VAL A 201 -17.56 -6.95 -6.64
CA VAL A 201 -18.19 -6.30 -7.79
C VAL A 201 -19.66 -6.01 -7.52
N GLY A 202 -20.42 -7.00 -7.04
CA GLY A 202 -21.86 -6.85 -6.77
C GLY A 202 -22.18 -5.86 -5.64
N LEU A 203 -21.27 -5.68 -4.68
CA LEU A 203 -21.37 -4.66 -3.63
C LEU A 203 -20.78 -3.30 -4.03
N CYS A 204 -20.20 -3.19 -5.23
CA CYS A 204 -19.58 -1.97 -5.77
C CYS A 204 -18.63 -1.29 -4.77
N THR A 205 -17.79 -2.07 -4.08
CA THR A 205 -16.97 -1.54 -2.98
C THR A 205 -15.66 -0.90 -3.45
N GLY A 206 -15.19 -1.25 -4.65
CA GLY A 206 -14.04 -0.65 -5.31
C GLY A 206 -12.67 -1.16 -4.83
N GLN A 207 -12.62 -2.03 -3.82
CA GLN A 207 -11.37 -2.55 -3.26
C GLN A 207 -11.54 -3.96 -2.65
N ILE A 208 -10.55 -4.82 -2.91
CA ILE A 208 -10.50 -6.20 -2.41
C ILE A 208 -9.10 -6.55 -1.91
N LYS A 209 -9.03 -7.27 -0.78
CA LYS A 209 -7.81 -7.89 -0.26
C LYS A 209 -7.95 -9.40 -0.35
N THR A 210 -7.41 -9.98 -1.43
CA THR A 210 -7.49 -11.44 -1.66
C THR A 210 -6.12 -12.14 -1.78
N GLY A 211 -5.07 -11.52 -1.24
CA GLY A 211 -3.72 -12.11 -1.08
C GLY A 211 -2.74 -11.76 -2.19
N ALA A 212 -1.53 -12.31 -2.13
CA ALA A 212 -0.52 -12.08 -3.16
C ALA A 212 -0.95 -12.65 -4.52
N PRO A 213 -0.36 -12.19 -5.65
CA PRO A 213 -0.50 -12.83 -6.96
C PRO A 213 0.32 -14.14 -7.03
N CYS A 214 0.12 -15.01 -6.04
CA CYS A 214 0.78 -16.29 -5.86
C CYS A 214 -0.15 -17.19 -5.05
N ARG A 215 -0.08 -18.51 -5.30
CA ARG A 215 -0.96 -19.55 -4.75
C ARG A 215 -2.39 -19.45 -5.29
N SER A 216 -2.90 -20.57 -5.79
CA SER A 216 -4.11 -20.59 -6.62
C SER A 216 -5.38 -20.24 -5.85
N GLU A 217 -5.42 -20.40 -4.53
CA GLU A 217 -6.55 -19.96 -3.71
C GLU A 217 -6.70 -18.42 -3.72
N ARG A 218 -5.63 -17.68 -4.07
CA ARG A 218 -5.64 -16.21 -4.27
C ARG A 218 -5.93 -15.87 -5.72
N LEU A 219 -5.16 -16.49 -6.63
CA LEU A 219 -5.28 -16.26 -8.07
C LEU A 219 -6.67 -16.63 -8.61
N ALA A 220 -7.37 -17.59 -8.01
CA ALA A 220 -8.74 -17.93 -8.41
C ALA A 220 -9.66 -16.70 -8.40
N LYS A 221 -9.57 -15.84 -7.37
CA LYS A 221 -10.38 -14.62 -7.24
C LYS A 221 -9.92 -13.54 -8.22
N TYR A 222 -8.61 -13.31 -8.35
CA TYR A 222 -8.09 -12.35 -9.32
C TYR A 222 -8.44 -12.74 -10.76
N ASN A 223 -8.33 -14.03 -11.11
CA ASN A 223 -8.74 -14.55 -12.40
C ASN A 223 -10.25 -14.40 -12.62
N GLN A 224 -11.06 -14.60 -11.56
CA GLN A 224 -12.49 -14.37 -11.65
C GLN A 224 -12.81 -12.88 -11.88
N LEU A 225 -12.11 -11.96 -11.22
CA LEU A 225 -12.27 -10.53 -11.48
C LEU A 225 -11.93 -10.15 -12.92
N MET A 226 -10.86 -10.72 -13.51
CA MET A 226 -10.54 -10.50 -14.93
C MET A 226 -11.64 -11.03 -15.86
N ARG A 227 -12.27 -12.17 -15.52
CA ARG A 227 -13.43 -12.68 -16.29
C ARG A 227 -14.64 -11.78 -16.17
N ILE A 228 -14.95 -11.30 -14.96
CA ILE A 228 -16.06 -10.37 -14.73
C ILE A 228 -15.83 -9.05 -15.48
N GLU A 229 -14.60 -8.54 -15.48
CA GLU A 229 -14.24 -7.34 -16.25
C GLU A 229 -14.41 -7.56 -17.75
N GLU A 230 -13.95 -8.70 -18.29
CA GLU A 230 -14.17 -9.08 -19.70
C GLU A 230 -15.66 -9.22 -20.03
N GLU A 231 -16.46 -9.82 -19.14
CA GLU A 231 -17.90 -10.03 -19.32
C GLU A 231 -18.70 -8.71 -19.29
N LEU A 232 -18.35 -7.78 -18.39
CA LEU A 232 -18.97 -6.46 -18.32
C LEU A 232 -18.56 -5.54 -19.48
N GLY A 233 -17.39 -5.77 -20.09
CA GLY A 233 -16.91 -5.01 -21.25
C GLY A 233 -16.94 -3.50 -21.00
N ASP A 234 -17.63 -2.75 -21.88
CA ASP A 234 -17.72 -1.29 -21.81
C ASP A 234 -18.53 -0.78 -20.59
N GLU A 235 -19.25 -1.64 -19.88
CA GLU A 235 -19.95 -1.32 -18.63
C GLU A 235 -19.03 -1.38 -17.41
N ALA A 236 -17.87 -2.03 -17.52
CA ALA A 236 -16.91 -2.13 -16.44
C ALA A 236 -16.34 -0.76 -16.06
N ARG A 237 -16.26 -0.47 -14.76
CA ARG A 237 -15.59 0.72 -14.22
C ARG A 237 -14.55 0.30 -13.19
N PHE A 238 -13.28 0.57 -13.50
CA PHE A 238 -12.20 0.36 -12.56
C PHE A 238 -12.15 1.50 -11.54
N ALA A 239 -12.19 1.17 -10.24
CA ALA A 239 -12.27 2.17 -9.18
C ALA A 239 -11.06 3.13 -9.13
N GLY A 240 -9.86 2.64 -9.48
CA GLY A 240 -8.63 3.43 -9.53
C GLY A 240 -8.39 4.24 -8.25
N HIS A 241 -8.15 5.54 -8.40
CA HIS A 241 -7.94 6.46 -7.27
C HIS A 241 -9.20 6.65 -6.39
N ASN A 242 -10.38 6.31 -6.90
CA ASN A 242 -11.65 6.39 -6.19
C ASN A 242 -11.98 5.11 -5.41
N PHE A 243 -11.01 4.23 -5.14
CA PHE A 243 -11.22 2.94 -4.44
C PHE A 243 -11.96 3.06 -3.09
N ARG A 244 -11.86 4.21 -2.40
CA ARG A 244 -12.57 4.50 -1.14
C ARG A 244 -14.05 4.82 -1.35
N ASN A 245 -14.40 5.37 -2.51
CA ASN A 245 -15.76 5.79 -2.87
C ASN A 245 -15.98 5.67 -4.39
N PRO A 246 -16.17 4.45 -4.93
CA PRO A 246 -16.33 4.23 -6.37
C PRO A 246 -17.68 4.72 -6.90
N SER A 247 -18.63 5.13 -6.05
CA SER A 247 -19.96 5.62 -6.47
C SER A 247 -19.92 6.92 -7.30
N VAL A 248 -18.76 7.57 -7.37
CA VAL A 248 -18.52 8.79 -8.16
C VAL A 248 -18.22 8.51 -9.64
N LEU A 249 -18.09 7.24 -10.03
CA LEU A 249 -17.70 6.79 -11.37
C LEU A 249 -18.90 6.51 -12.29
#